data_AF-A0ABD3R229-F1
#
_entry.id   AF-A0ABD3R229-F1
#
_cell.length_a   1.000
_cell.length_b   1.000
_cell.length_c   1.000
_cell.angle_alpha   90.00
_cell.angle_beta   90.00
_cell.angle_gamma   90.00
#
_symmetry.space_group_name_H-M   'P 1'
#
loop_
_entity.id
_entity.type
_entity.pdbx_description
1 polymer ?
#
loop_
_entity_poly.entity_id
_entity_poly.type
_entity_poly.pdbx_seq_one_letter_code
_entity_poly.pdbx_strand_id
1 'polypeptide(L)'
;KLLGIACPCLEGKGDGPARRAAWAISSVPIRWHRRPRPTSTSSHPASPSVGGATATMGGFLATIMFGGGECGDGGGGSYSSSRVAVVPLVGATLSVVDSPRGPSLVASPPQSSSSSSGIGAIRQKCIPLRNIRGVVRERDGIAVTDMAGRTVLRFDVLTRRSTASDVDDDDDDDGRESVGGGGSGEDRWNDASASTADATMRHLISLMDWEKRRRDYITTLGVDDADVDVDDNDDDDVDEYDDDDNTTPSSPRSIGRKGVIAEQAQKIKHFAQREIEMQRLKKERESRKARYVKEAGGLKYTAIAMANRS
;
A
#
# COMPACT_ATOMS: atom_id res chain seq x y z
N LYS A 1 7.39 -0.53 13.40
CA LYS A 1 7.42 0.73 14.17
C LYS A 1 7.71 1.87 13.18
N LEU A 2 6.98 2.98 13.23
CA LEU A 2 7.23 4.21 12.45
C LEU A 2 8.59 4.83 12.87
N LEU A 3 9.68 4.13 12.55
CA LEU A 3 11.04 4.37 13.05
C LEU A 3 11.82 5.39 12.20
N GLY A 4 11.24 5.90 11.13
CA GLY A 4 11.87 6.91 10.31
C GLY A 4 10.84 7.96 9.97
N ILE A 5 11.00 9.14 10.57
CA ILE A 5 10.46 10.40 10.06
C ILE A 5 8.93 10.36 9.97
N ALA A 6 8.24 10.69 11.06
CA ALA A 6 6.89 11.21 10.89
C ALA A 6 7.00 12.35 9.86
N CYS A 7 6.39 12.19 8.68
CA CYS A 7 6.44 13.20 7.63
C CYS A 7 6.26 14.58 8.29
N PRO A 8 7.13 15.57 8.02
CA PRO A 8 6.95 16.93 8.55
C PRO A 8 5.53 17.47 8.28
N CYS A 9 4.87 16.95 7.24
CA CYS A 9 3.48 17.20 6.90
C CYS A 9 2.42 16.70 7.92
N LEU A 10 2.81 15.93 8.95
CA LEU A 10 1.96 15.50 10.07
C LEU A 10 2.16 16.34 11.35
N GLU A 11 3.00 17.38 11.30
CA GLU A 11 3.29 18.25 12.45
C GLU A 11 2.23 19.34 12.67
N GLY A 12 1.31 19.51 11.72
CA GLY A 12 0.18 20.42 11.85
C GLY A 12 -0.70 20.09 13.06
N LYS A 13 -1.15 21.12 13.79
CA LYS A 13 -2.06 20.95 14.94
C LYS A 13 -3.36 20.21 14.58
N GLY A 14 -3.78 20.27 13.31
CA GLY A 14 -4.93 19.56 12.76
C GLY A 14 -4.70 18.08 12.43
N ASP A 15 -3.46 17.60 12.38
CA ASP A 15 -3.12 16.24 11.90
C ASP A 15 -2.95 15.22 13.04
N GLY A 16 -3.25 15.63 14.27
CA GLY A 16 -3.29 14.77 15.45
C GLY A 16 -4.09 13.47 15.26
N PRO A 17 -5.33 13.49 14.69
CA PRO A 17 -6.11 12.29 14.45
C PRO A 17 -5.44 11.30 13.47
N ALA A 18 -4.89 11.79 12.36
CA ALA A 18 -4.23 10.97 11.35
C ALA A 18 -2.98 10.29 11.91
N ARG A 19 -2.18 11.02 12.71
CA ARG A 19 -1.06 10.44 13.44
C ARG A 19 -1.50 9.32 14.38
N ARG A 20 -2.52 9.54 15.22
CA ARG A 20 -3.05 8.49 16.11
C ARG A 20 -3.52 7.27 15.31
N ALA A 21 -4.16 7.48 14.16
CA ALA A 21 -4.58 6.41 13.27
C ALA A 21 -3.40 5.63 12.66
N ALA A 22 -2.36 6.33 12.19
CA ALA A 22 -1.15 5.68 11.66
C ALA A 22 -0.47 4.82 12.73
N TRP A 23 -0.37 5.33 13.96
CA TRP A 23 0.17 4.58 15.09
C TRP A 23 -0.69 3.35 15.43
N ALA A 24 -2.01 3.51 15.48
CA ALA A 24 -2.94 2.41 15.77
C ALA A 24 -2.87 1.29 14.70
N ILE A 25 -2.61 1.64 13.44
CA ILE A 25 -2.51 0.68 12.34
C ILE A 25 -1.10 0.08 12.19
N SER A 26 -0.08 0.61 12.86
CA SER A 26 1.34 0.29 12.57
C SER A 26 1.78 -1.17 12.73
N SER A 27 0.95 -2.04 13.31
CA SER A 27 1.21 -3.48 13.45
C SER A 27 -0.08 -4.25 13.75
N VAL A 28 -1.17 -3.98 13.03
CA VAL A 28 -2.44 -4.69 13.25
C VAL A 28 -2.34 -6.08 12.65
N PRO A 29 -2.51 -7.16 13.42
CA PRO A 29 -2.52 -8.51 12.88
C PRO A 29 -3.81 -8.71 12.09
N ILE A 30 -3.67 -9.27 10.89
CA ILE A 30 -4.74 -9.45 9.94
C ILE A 30 -4.72 -10.86 9.32
N ARG A 31 -5.89 -11.35 8.93
CA ARG A 31 -6.05 -12.46 8.00
C ARG A 31 -6.15 -11.87 6.61
N TRP A 32 -5.11 -12.01 5.79
CA TRP A 32 -5.08 -11.43 4.45
C TRP A 32 -5.70 -12.39 3.43
N HIS A 33 -6.86 -12.00 2.89
CA HIS A 33 -7.57 -12.69 1.82
C HIS A 33 -6.96 -12.30 0.47
N ARG A 34 -6.32 -13.23 -0.23
CA ARG A 34 -5.85 -12.92 -1.60
C ARG A 34 -7.04 -12.97 -2.53
N ARG A 35 -7.10 -11.99 -3.43
CA ARG A 35 -8.05 -12.04 -4.53
C ARG A 35 -7.72 -13.29 -5.34
N PRO A 36 -8.69 -14.17 -5.63
CA PRO A 36 -8.48 -15.21 -6.64
C PRO A 36 -8.02 -14.47 -7.88
N ARG A 37 -6.78 -14.72 -8.34
CA ARG A 37 -6.37 -14.26 -9.66
C ARG A 37 -7.46 -14.80 -10.58
N PRO A 38 -8.20 -13.95 -11.32
CA PRO A 38 -9.09 -14.49 -12.32
C PRO A 38 -8.19 -15.37 -13.16
N THR A 39 -8.38 -16.69 -13.06
CA THR A 39 -7.77 -17.61 -14.01
C THR A 39 -8.30 -17.08 -15.32
N SER A 40 -7.44 -16.39 -16.07
CA SER A 40 -7.70 -16.09 -17.46
C SER A 40 -7.98 -17.46 -18.02
N THR A 41 -9.27 -17.81 -18.13
CA THR A 41 -9.71 -18.94 -18.91
C THR A 41 -9.12 -18.62 -20.26
N SER A 42 -7.99 -19.26 -20.53
CA SER A 42 -7.40 -19.33 -21.84
C SER A 42 -8.52 -19.90 -22.70
N SER A 43 -9.32 -19.00 -23.24
CA SER A 43 -10.08 -19.28 -24.44
C SER A 43 -8.99 -19.35 -25.51
N HIS A 44 -8.28 -20.48 -25.56
CA HIS A 44 -7.77 -20.93 -26.84
C HIS A 44 -8.99 -20.89 -27.76
N PRO A 45 -9.03 -20.01 -28.79
CA PRO A 45 -9.99 -20.20 -29.84
C PRO A 45 -9.72 -21.61 -30.36
N ALA A 46 -10.69 -22.51 -30.20
CA ALA A 46 -10.63 -23.81 -30.81
C ALA A 46 -10.23 -23.58 -32.28
N SER A 47 -9.06 -24.11 -32.66
CA SER A 47 -8.58 -24.05 -34.04
C SER A 47 -9.74 -24.44 -34.96
N PRO A 48 -10.14 -23.59 -35.91
CA PRO A 48 -11.15 -23.99 -36.88
C PRO A 48 -10.53 -25.12 -37.70
N SER A 49 -11.01 -26.35 -37.51
CA SER A 49 -10.70 -27.45 -38.41
C SER A 49 -11.23 -27.05 -39.79
N VAL A 50 -10.30 -26.84 -40.72
CA VAL A 50 -10.58 -26.62 -42.13
C VAL A 50 -11.40 -27.80 -42.65
N GLY A 51 -12.65 -27.57 -43.01
CA GLY A 51 -13.49 -28.60 -43.62
C GLY A 51 -14.90 -28.12 -43.94
N GLY A 52 -15.12 -27.70 -45.19
CA GLY A 52 -16.46 -27.71 -45.80
C GLY A 52 -17.13 -26.35 -45.92
N ALA A 53 -17.03 -25.76 -47.10
CA ALA A 53 -17.83 -24.63 -47.52
C ALA A 53 -19.30 -25.05 -47.76
N THR A 54 -20.24 -24.42 -47.08
CA THR A 54 -21.56 -24.07 -47.64
C THR A 54 -22.06 -22.79 -46.98
N ALA A 55 -22.36 -21.81 -47.82
CA ALA A 55 -22.89 -20.52 -47.45
C ALA A 55 -24.32 -20.65 -46.89
N THR A 56 -24.64 -19.89 -45.85
CA THR A 56 -26.03 -19.49 -45.61
C THR A 56 -26.06 -18.09 -45.02
N MET A 57 -26.78 -17.21 -45.73
CA MET A 57 -26.98 -15.79 -45.44
C MET A 57 -27.73 -15.56 -44.12
N GLY A 58 -27.36 -14.47 -43.44
CA GLY A 58 -28.30 -13.45 -42.97
C GLY A 58 -29.05 -13.71 -41.65
N GLY A 59 -29.00 -12.74 -40.74
CA GLY A 59 -29.93 -12.72 -39.60
C GLY A 59 -29.54 -11.80 -38.45
N PHE A 60 -29.40 -10.50 -38.70
CA PHE A 60 -29.57 -9.49 -37.64
C PHE A 60 -31.08 -9.34 -37.38
N LEU A 61 -31.49 -9.27 -36.10
CA LEU A 61 -32.84 -8.99 -35.55
C LEU A 61 -33.78 -10.20 -35.32
N ALA A 62 -33.62 -10.88 -34.18
CA ALA A 62 -34.72 -11.63 -33.55
C ALA A 62 -34.43 -11.88 -32.06
N THR A 63 -34.64 -10.88 -31.18
CA THR A 63 -34.67 -11.14 -29.72
C THR A 63 -35.64 -10.19 -29.02
N ILE A 64 -36.91 -10.18 -29.43
CA ILE A 64 -38.01 -9.72 -28.57
C ILE A 64 -39.24 -10.58 -28.93
N MET A 65 -39.78 -11.28 -27.92
CA MET A 65 -40.96 -12.16 -27.92
C MET A 65 -40.70 -13.68 -28.04
N PHE A 66 -41.41 -14.44 -27.19
CA PHE A 66 -41.29 -15.85 -26.81
C PHE A 66 -40.20 -16.11 -25.76
N GLY A 67 -40.47 -16.36 -24.46
CA GLY A 67 -41.68 -16.87 -23.83
C GLY A 67 -41.63 -18.40 -23.72
N GLY A 68 -41.12 -18.90 -22.59
CA GLY A 68 -41.42 -20.23 -22.03
C GLY A 68 -40.64 -21.43 -22.59
N GLY A 69 -39.99 -22.18 -21.69
CA GLY A 69 -39.47 -23.52 -22.01
C GLY A 69 -38.45 -24.04 -20.99
N GLU A 70 -38.93 -24.54 -19.85
CA GLU A 70 -38.19 -25.50 -19.02
C GLU A 70 -38.07 -26.85 -19.74
N CYS A 71 -36.83 -27.34 -19.88
CA CYS A 71 -36.39 -28.75 -19.88
C CYS A 71 -34.87 -28.70 -20.14
N GLY A 72 -33.99 -29.51 -19.57
CA GLY A 72 -34.05 -30.72 -18.79
C GLY A 72 -32.63 -31.30 -18.82
N ASP A 73 -32.27 -32.02 -17.77
CA ASP A 73 -30.97 -32.64 -17.48
C ASP A 73 -30.25 -33.34 -18.64
N GLY A 74 -28.91 -33.33 -18.57
CA GLY A 74 -28.08 -34.39 -19.15
C GLY A 74 -26.68 -33.97 -19.59
N GLY A 75 -25.69 -34.10 -18.71
CA GLY A 75 -24.28 -34.02 -19.14
C GLY A 75 -23.28 -33.70 -18.03
N GLY A 76 -23.21 -34.53 -16.99
CA GLY A 76 -22.22 -34.44 -15.91
C GLY A 76 -20.79 -34.74 -16.39
N GLY A 77 -20.17 -33.79 -17.07
CA GLY A 77 -18.71 -33.72 -17.18
C GLY A 77 -18.17 -33.06 -15.92
N SER A 78 -17.70 -33.86 -14.94
CA SER A 78 -16.95 -33.35 -13.80
C SER A 78 -15.56 -32.92 -14.27
N TYR A 79 -15.48 -31.77 -14.95
CA TYR A 79 -14.25 -31.00 -14.93
C TYR A 79 -14.11 -30.52 -13.49
N SER A 80 -13.26 -31.21 -12.73
CA SER A 80 -12.66 -30.69 -11.52
C SER A 80 -11.86 -29.45 -11.92
N SER A 81 -12.58 -28.35 -12.12
CA SER A 81 -12.03 -27.02 -12.20
C SER A 81 -11.37 -26.84 -10.86
N SER A 82 -10.07 -27.15 -10.82
CA SER A 82 -9.18 -26.97 -9.69
C SER A 82 -9.10 -25.47 -9.46
N ARG A 83 -10.18 -24.93 -8.89
CA ARG A 83 -10.22 -23.61 -8.30
C ARG A 83 -9.23 -23.72 -7.18
N VAL A 84 -8.01 -23.26 -7.44
CA VAL A 84 -6.96 -23.13 -6.46
C VAL A 84 -7.57 -22.36 -5.31
N ALA A 85 -7.95 -23.10 -4.25
CA ALA A 85 -8.54 -22.52 -3.06
C ALA A 85 -7.45 -21.65 -2.46
N VAL A 86 -7.60 -20.34 -2.62
CA VAL A 86 -6.65 -19.39 -2.07
C VAL A 86 -6.78 -19.45 -0.56
N VAL A 87 -5.83 -20.12 0.09
CA VAL A 87 -5.76 -20.18 1.55
C VAL A 87 -5.44 -18.77 2.07
N PRO A 88 -6.28 -18.21 2.96
CA PRO A 88 -6.02 -16.89 3.53
C PRO A 88 -4.75 -16.92 4.38
N LEU A 89 -3.97 -15.84 4.33
CA LEU A 89 -2.73 -15.75 5.09
C LEU A 89 -3.02 -15.22 6.49
N VAL A 90 -3.02 -16.11 7.48
CA VAL A 90 -3.24 -15.79 8.89
C VAL A 90 -1.95 -15.24 9.50
N GLY A 91 -2.06 -14.24 10.39
CA GLY A 91 -0.91 -13.65 11.08
C GLY A 91 -0.10 -12.65 10.23
N ALA A 92 -0.61 -12.25 9.06
CA ALA A 92 -0.07 -11.11 8.34
C ALA A 92 -0.22 -9.83 9.16
N THR A 93 0.62 -8.83 8.93
CA THR A 93 0.54 -7.54 9.62
C THR A 93 0.18 -6.42 8.65
N LEU A 94 -0.84 -5.65 8.99
CA LEU A 94 -1.15 -4.38 8.36
C LEU A 94 -0.32 -3.28 9.03
N SER A 95 0.24 -2.39 8.24
CA SER A 95 1.01 -1.23 8.70
C SER A 95 0.91 -0.07 7.72
N VAL A 96 1.26 1.14 8.17
CA VAL A 96 1.40 2.31 7.31
C VAL A 96 2.87 2.67 7.29
N VAL A 97 3.43 2.80 6.09
CA VAL A 97 4.84 3.12 5.86
C VAL A 97 4.92 4.38 5.00
N ASP A 98 5.82 5.30 5.35
CA ASP A 98 6.09 6.45 4.50
C ASP A 98 7.05 6.06 3.38
N SER A 99 6.76 6.46 2.16
CA SER A 99 7.58 6.16 0.98
C SER A 99 7.97 7.46 0.27
N PRO A 100 8.97 7.47 -0.63
CA PRO A 100 9.30 8.65 -1.42
C PRO A 100 8.12 9.20 -2.22
N ARG A 101 7.14 8.35 -2.56
CA ARG A 101 5.92 8.71 -3.29
C ARG A 101 4.75 9.07 -2.36
N GLY A 102 5.00 9.12 -1.06
CA GLY A 102 4.03 9.38 -0.01
C GLY A 102 3.65 8.14 0.82
N PRO A 103 2.71 8.31 1.74
CA PRO A 103 2.32 7.28 2.69
C PRO A 103 1.61 6.11 1.96
N SER A 104 1.97 4.90 2.35
CA SER A 104 1.46 3.66 1.75
C SER A 104 0.98 2.68 2.81
N LEU A 105 -0.13 2.02 2.53
CA LEU A 105 -0.64 0.91 3.31
C LEU A 105 0.11 -0.36 2.92
N VAL A 106 0.67 -1.06 3.90
CA VAL A 106 1.52 -2.23 3.71
C VAL A 106 0.93 -3.43 4.43
N ALA A 107 0.66 -4.50 3.69
CA ALA A 107 0.32 -5.81 4.23
C ALA A 107 1.54 -6.74 4.07
N SER A 108 2.13 -7.14 5.19
CA SER A 108 3.32 -7.98 5.24
C SER A 108 2.95 -9.40 5.68
N PRO A 109 3.50 -10.45 5.06
CA PRO A 109 3.31 -11.83 5.52
C PRO A 109 3.89 -12.04 6.93
N PRO A 110 3.46 -13.10 7.66
CA PRO A 110 4.09 -13.46 8.93
C PRO A 110 5.57 -13.79 8.73
N GLN A 111 6.44 -13.29 9.62
CA GLN A 111 7.90 -13.46 9.53
C GLN A 111 8.35 -14.93 9.55
N SER A 112 7.53 -15.83 10.11
CA SER A 112 7.78 -17.28 10.18
C SER A 112 7.59 -18.00 8.83
N SER A 113 6.99 -17.38 7.82
CA SER A 113 6.67 -18.01 6.53
C SER A 113 7.85 -18.10 5.54
N SER A 114 9.04 -17.63 5.91
CA SER A 114 10.19 -17.59 4.99
C SER A 114 10.85 -18.95 4.72
N SER A 115 10.47 -20.02 5.43
CA SER A 115 11.16 -21.33 5.34
C SER A 115 10.37 -22.44 4.65
N SER A 116 9.12 -22.22 4.20
CA SER A 116 8.36 -23.29 3.53
C SER A 116 8.77 -23.43 2.06
N SER A 117 9.62 -24.41 1.78
CA SER A 117 10.38 -24.65 0.54
C SER A 117 9.58 -25.00 -0.73
N GLY A 118 8.33 -24.56 -0.90
CA GLY A 118 7.53 -24.95 -2.07
C GLY A 118 6.37 -24.06 -2.50
N ILE A 119 6.03 -23.03 -1.72
CA ILE A 119 4.97 -22.08 -2.09
C ILE A 119 5.66 -20.74 -2.33
N GLY A 120 5.63 -20.24 -3.57
CA GLY A 120 6.35 -19.04 -4.00
C GLY A 120 6.28 -17.92 -2.95
N ALA A 121 7.45 -17.33 -2.65
CA ALA A 121 7.64 -16.38 -1.57
C ALA A 121 6.52 -15.34 -1.57
N ILE A 122 5.75 -15.29 -0.48
CA ILE A 122 4.65 -14.35 -0.35
C ILE A 122 5.24 -12.94 -0.30
N ARG A 123 5.04 -12.17 -1.38
CA ARG A 123 5.52 -10.79 -1.42
C ARG A 123 4.62 -9.90 -0.58
N GLN A 124 5.24 -8.96 0.12
CA GLN A 124 4.57 -7.85 0.79
C GLN A 124 3.74 -7.07 -0.24
N LYS A 125 2.52 -6.66 0.14
CA LYS A 125 1.68 -5.79 -0.69
C LYS A 125 1.75 -4.36 -0.20
N CYS A 126 2.20 -3.46 -1.06
CA CYS A 126 2.27 -2.02 -0.80
C CYS A 126 1.22 -1.29 -1.65
N ILE A 127 0.39 -0.45 -1.03
CA ILE A 127 -0.70 0.28 -1.68
C ILE A 127 -0.56 1.75 -1.29
N PRO A 128 -0.17 2.64 -2.22
CA PRO A 128 -0.11 4.07 -1.95
C PRO A 128 -1.47 4.59 -1.48
N LEU A 129 -1.52 5.37 -0.40
CA LEU A 129 -2.78 5.89 0.13
C LEU A 129 -3.51 6.78 -0.90
N ARG A 130 -2.75 7.48 -1.76
CA ARG A 130 -3.28 8.26 -2.88
C ARG A 130 -4.10 7.45 -3.90
N ASN A 131 -3.86 6.13 -3.98
CA ASN A 131 -4.56 5.23 -4.89
C ASN A 131 -5.80 4.60 -4.25
N ILE A 132 -6.05 4.83 -2.95
CA ILE A 132 -7.19 4.27 -2.22
C ILE A 132 -8.36 5.24 -2.33
N ARG A 133 -9.48 4.74 -2.87
CA ARG A 133 -10.74 5.49 -2.95
C ARG A 133 -11.59 5.34 -1.71
N GLY A 134 -11.66 4.12 -1.18
CA GLY A 134 -12.62 3.75 -0.15
C GLY A 134 -12.16 2.60 0.71
N VAL A 135 -12.74 2.53 1.90
CA VAL A 135 -12.72 1.35 2.76
C VAL A 135 -14.15 0.99 3.07
N VAL A 136 -14.51 -0.26 2.81
CA VAL A 136 -15.88 -0.78 2.93
C VAL A 136 -15.86 -2.01 3.83
N ARG A 137 -16.87 -2.12 4.70
CA ARG A 137 -17.10 -3.33 5.50
C ARG A 137 -17.89 -4.35 4.68
N GLU A 138 -17.30 -5.51 4.44
CA GLU A 138 -17.95 -6.64 3.77
C GLU A 138 -18.38 -7.70 4.80
N ARG A 139 -19.11 -8.74 4.36
CA ARG A 139 -19.52 -9.85 5.24
C ARG A 139 -18.31 -10.59 5.81
N ASP A 140 -17.27 -10.77 5.00
CA ASP A 140 -16.05 -11.48 5.40
C ASP A 140 -14.86 -10.51 5.37
N GLY A 141 -14.96 -9.45 6.17
CA GLY A 141 -13.84 -8.58 6.52
C GLY A 141 -13.94 -7.12 6.05
N ILE A 142 -12.79 -6.47 5.98
CA ILE A 142 -12.61 -5.09 5.52
C ILE A 142 -12.01 -5.14 4.11
N ALA A 143 -12.64 -4.42 3.17
CA ALA A 143 -12.21 -4.28 1.79
C ALA A 143 -11.71 -2.86 1.52
N VAL A 144 -10.51 -2.74 0.98
CA VAL A 144 -9.89 -1.49 0.50
C VAL A 144 -10.04 -1.45 -1.01
N THR A 145 -10.62 -0.37 -1.54
CA THR A 145 -10.89 -0.20 -2.97
C THR A 145 -10.01 0.88 -3.60
N ASP A 146 -9.58 0.67 -4.85
CA ASP A 146 -8.84 1.65 -5.63
C ASP A 146 -9.75 2.73 -6.25
N MET A 147 -9.15 3.70 -6.93
CA MET A 147 -9.85 4.75 -7.67
C MET A 147 -10.82 4.20 -8.73
N ALA A 148 -10.53 3.03 -9.31
CA ALA A 148 -11.42 2.33 -10.24
C ALA A 148 -12.55 1.54 -9.55
N GLY A 149 -12.63 1.56 -8.22
CA GLY A 149 -13.63 0.82 -7.43
C GLY A 149 -13.33 -0.66 -7.29
N ARG A 150 -12.13 -1.12 -7.65
CA ARG A 150 -11.70 -2.52 -7.53
C ARG A 150 -11.12 -2.77 -6.15
N THR A 151 -11.47 -3.90 -5.53
CA THR A 151 -10.87 -4.32 -4.27
C THR A 151 -9.39 -4.67 -4.48
N VAL A 152 -8.52 -3.88 -3.85
CA VAL A 152 -7.06 -4.06 -3.88
C VAL A 152 -6.54 -4.82 -2.67
N LEU A 153 -7.18 -4.69 -1.52
CA LEU A 153 -6.83 -5.45 -0.32
C LEU A 153 -8.10 -5.86 0.40
N ARG A 154 -8.16 -7.11 0.84
CA ARG A 154 -9.25 -7.64 1.67
C ARG A 154 -8.65 -8.38 2.84
N PHE A 155 -9.13 -8.10 4.05
CA PHE A 155 -8.58 -8.71 5.26
C PHE A 155 -9.57 -8.74 6.42
N ASP A 156 -9.39 -9.69 7.33
CA ASP A 156 -10.03 -9.66 8.66
C ASP A 156 -9.03 -9.13 9.68
N VAL A 157 -9.52 -8.40 10.68
CA VAL A 157 -8.70 -8.00 11.82
C VAL A 157 -8.64 -9.17 12.78
N LEU A 158 -7.43 -9.51 13.23
CA LEU A 158 -7.21 -10.58 14.20
C LEU A 158 -6.87 -10.00 15.56
N THR A 159 -7.07 -10.80 16.60
CA THR A 159 -6.55 -10.54 17.94
C THR A 159 -5.73 -11.74 18.37
N ARG A 160 -4.60 -11.48 19.02
CA ARG A 160 -3.80 -12.56 19.61
C ARG A 160 -4.56 -13.03 20.83
N ARG A 161 -4.84 -14.33 20.94
CA ARG A 161 -5.41 -14.88 22.18
C ARG A 161 -4.39 -14.64 23.29
N SER A 162 -4.67 -13.68 24.16
CA SER A 162 -3.90 -13.47 25.37
C SER A 162 -3.94 -14.80 26.11
N THR A 163 -2.81 -15.50 26.18
CA THR A 163 -2.63 -16.61 27.10
C THR A 163 -2.39 -16.02 28.49
N ALA A 164 -3.25 -15.08 28.89
CA ALA A 164 -3.38 -14.68 30.26
C ALA A 164 -3.88 -15.94 30.95
N SER A 165 -2.92 -16.61 31.57
CA SER A 165 -3.09 -17.54 32.66
C SER A 165 -4.09 -16.94 33.65
N ASP A 166 -5.35 -17.34 33.52
CA ASP A 166 -6.21 -17.53 34.70
C ASP A 166 -5.62 -18.73 35.46
N VAL A 167 -4.42 -18.53 36.01
CA VAL A 167 -3.91 -19.29 37.14
C VAL A 167 -4.35 -18.44 38.32
N ASP A 168 -5.64 -18.57 38.64
CA ASP A 168 -6.05 -18.33 40.01
C ASP A 168 -5.39 -19.47 40.82
N ASP A 169 -4.54 -19.06 41.76
CA ASP A 169 -3.90 -19.89 42.78
C ASP A 169 -4.97 -20.72 43.53
N ASP A 170 -5.30 -21.92 43.05
CA ASP A 170 -5.77 -23.00 43.90
C ASP A 170 -4.53 -23.84 44.26
N ASP A 171 -3.88 -23.44 45.35
CA ASP A 171 -2.97 -24.29 46.13
C ASP A 171 -3.70 -25.61 46.45
N ASP A 172 -3.09 -26.74 46.06
CA ASP A 172 -3.37 -28.13 46.43
C ASP A 172 -3.73 -29.04 45.23
N ASP A 173 -2.75 -29.39 44.39
CA ASP A 173 -2.87 -30.67 43.64
C ASP A 173 -1.51 -31.30 43.31
N ASP A 174 -1.49 -32.61 43.49
CA ASP A 174 -0.35 -33.45 43.76
C ASP A 174 0.30 -33.97 42.47
N GLY A 175 1.48 -33.41 42.15
CA GLY A 175 2.63 -34.18 41.65
C GLY A 175 2.44 -35.12 40.45
N ARG A 176 1.44 -34.92 39.58
CA ARG A 176 1.27 -35.74 38.38
C ARG A 176 1.99 -35.14 37.18
N GLU A 177 3.08 -35.81 36.83
CA GLU A 177 3.94 -35.55 35.68
C GLU A 177 3.12 -35.44 34.38
N SER A 178 2.79 -34.19 34.01
CA SER A 178 2.06 -33.91 32.78
C SER A 178 3.05 -33.95 31.61
N VAL A 179 3.18 -35.14 31.03
CA VAL A 179 4.05 -35.41 29.88
C VAL A 179 3.54 -34.66 28.65
N GLY A 180 4.14 -33.50 28.40
CA GLY A 180 4.80 -33.22 27.12
C GLY A 180 3.95 -33.30 25.85
N GLY A 181 2.74 -32.73 25.85
CA GLY A 181 2.01 -32.44 24.61
C GLY A 181 2.53 -31.17 23.93
N GLY A 182 3.74 -31.23 23.35
CA GLY A 182 4.33 -30.16 22.54
C GLY A 182 3.57 -29.96 21.23
N GLY A 183 2.32 -29.50 21.30
CA GLY A 183 1.55 -29.05 20.15
C GLY A 183 2.28 -27.85 19.56
N SER A 184 2.90 -28.05 18.40
CA SER A 184 3.47 -27.00 17.57
C SER A 184 2.53 -25.81 17.59
N GLY A 185 3.01 -24.66 18.08
CA GLY A 185 2.22 -23.46 18.29
C GLY A 185 1.66 -22.92 16.97
N GLU A 186 0.61 -23.55 16.45
CA GLU A 186 -0.26 -23.04 15.41
C GLU A 186 -1.01 -21.84 16.00
N ASP A 187 -0.28 -20.72 16.01
CA ASP A 187 -0.71 -19.35 15.90
C ASP A 187 -2.20 -19.11 16.22
N ARG A 188 -2.40 -18.94 17.53
CA ARG A 188 -3.65 -18.74 18.27
C ARG A 188 -4.31 -17.38 17.95
N TRP A 189 -4.60 -17.12 16.68
CA TRP A 189 -5.30 -15.92 16.23
C TRP A 189 -6.81 -16.12 16.25
N ASN A 190 -7.52 -15.21 16.90
CA ASN A 190 -8.98 -15.15 16.87
C ASN A 190 -9.44 -13.97 16.01
N ASP A 191 -10.61 -14.09 15.40
CA ASP A 191 -11.25 -12.95 14.75
C ASP A 191 -11.49 -11.85 15.79
N ALA A 192 -11.12 -10.62 15.43
CA ALA A 192 -11.31 -9.48 16.31
C ALA A 192 -12.79 -9.16 16.49
N SER A 193 -13.15 -8.56 17.63
CA SER A 193 -14.51 -8.08 17.84
C SER A 193 -14.91 -7.05 16.77
N ALA A 194 -16.21 -6.98 16.46
CA ALA A 194 -16.76 -6.01 15.51
C ALA A 194 -16.32 -4.57 15.83
N SER A 195 -16.28 -4.21 17.11
CA SER A 195 -15.81 -2.89 17.59
C SER A 195 -14.35 -2.61 17.21
N THR A 196 -13.47 -3.62 17.30
CA THR A 196 -12.06 -3.50 16.92
C THR A 196 -11.93 -3.34 15.41
N ALA A 197 -12.69 -4.12 14.63
CA ALA A 197 -12.74 -3.97 13.17
C ALA A 197 -13.22 -2.56 12.77
N ASP A 198 -14.28 -2.04 13.42
CA ASP A 198 -14.79 -0.69 13.19
C ASP A 198 -13.79 0.40 13.60
N ALA A 199 -13.03 0.18 14.66
CA ALA A 199 -11.95 1.10 15.06
C ALA A 199 -10.86 1.15 14.00
N THR A 200 -10.40 -0.01 13.51
CA THR A 200 -9.45 -0.11 12.41
C THR A 200 -9.97 0.58 11.14
N MET A 201 -11.25 0.37 10.80
CA MET A 201 -11.89 1.06 9.67
C MET A 201 -11.90 2.58 9.84
N ARG A 202 -12.27 3.09 11.02
CA ARG A 202 -12.23 4.53 11.34
C ARG A 202 -10.82 5.10 11.24
N HIS A 203 -9.80 4.35 11.67
CA HIS A 203 -8.41 4.77 11.53
C HIS A 203 -7.99 4.85 10.06
N LEU A 204 -8.37 3.89 9.22
CA LEU A 204 -8.08 3.93 7.79
C LEU A 204 -8.75 5.12 7.10
N ILE A 205 -10.02 5.40 7.40
CA ILE A 205 -10.74 6.56 6.88
C ILE A 205 -10.04 7.86 7.27
N SER A 206 -9.65 8.00 8.55
CA SER A 206 -8.93 9.19 9.02
C SER A 206 -7.58 9.40 8.30
N LEU A 207 -6.90 8.34 7.89
CA LEU A 207 -5.66 8.42 7.11
C LEU A 207 -5.93 8.86 5.66
N MET A 208 -6.99 8.34 5.05
CA MET A 208 -7.38 8.72 3.69
C MET A 208 -7.80 10.18 3.61
N ASP A 209 -8.60 10.67 4.56
CA ASP A 209 -9.03 12.07 4.63
C ASP A 209 -7.83 13.01 4.78
N TRP A 210 -6.84 12.60 5.57
CA TRP A 210 -5.59 13.33 5.70
C TRP A 210 -4.77 13.32 4.41
N GLU A 211 -4.60 12.18 3.75
CA GLU A 211 -3.87 12.11 2.47
C GLU A 211 -4.55 12.93 1.38
N LYS A 212 -5.89 13.00 1.37
CA LYS A 212 -6.63 13.90 0.49
C LYS A 212 -6.25 15.36 0.75
N ARG A 213 -6.30 15.82 2.02
CA ARG A 213 -5.90 17.19 2.38
C ARG A 213 -4.44 17.49 2.04
N ARG A 214 -3.54 16.51 2.24
CA ARG A 214 -2.12 16.62 1.90
C ARG A 214 -1.94 16.84 0.39
N ARG A 215 -2.64 16.07 -0.45
CA ARG A 215 -2.63 16.25 -1.91
C ARG A 215 -3.19 17.60 -2.33
N ASP A 216 -4.34 17.99 -1.79
CA ASP A 216 -4.94 19.30 -2.07
C ASP A 216 -3.95 20.43 -1.73
N TYR A 217 -3.24 20.32 -0.61
CA TYR A 217 -2.21 21.29 -0.22
C TYR A 217 -1.04 21.34 -1.21
N ILE A 218 -0.52 20.18 -1.64
CA ILE A 218 0.55 20.10 -2.66
C ILE A 218 0.10 20.77 -3.96
N THR A 219 -1.12 20.46 -4.43
CA THR A 219 -1.72 21.09 -5.63
C THR A 219 -1.85 22.61 -5.46
N THR A 220 -2.29 23.11 -4.31
CA THR A 220 -2.44 24.57 -4.10
C THR A 220 -1.11 25.33 -4.05
N LEU A 221 0.00 24.65 -3.71
CA LEU A 221 1.32 25.27 -3.70
C LEU A 221 1.92 25.44 -5.11
N GLY A 222 1.27 24.94 -6.16
CA GLY A 222 1.79 25.01 -7.53
C GLY A 222 3.08 24.22 -7.71
N VAL A 223 3.34 23.25 -6.83
CA VAL A 223 4.27 22.17 -7.13
C VAL A 223 3.47 21.21 -7.99
N ASP A 224 3.39 21.51 -9.28
CA ASP A 224 2.74 20.64 -10.24
C ASP A 224 3.51 19.32 -10.28
N ASP A 225 3.01 18.29 -9.57
CA ASP A 225 3.49 16.90 -9.62
C ASP A 225 3.45 16.31 -11.05
N ALA A 226 2.92 17.07 -12.02
CA ALA A 226 2.86 16.72 -13.43
C ALA A 226 4.23 16.66 -14.13
N ASP A 227 5.29 17.25 -13.55
CA ASP A 227 6.65 17.16 -14.12
C ASP A 227 7.46 15.98 -13.58
N VAL A 228 6.85 15.14 -12.74
CA VAL A 228 7.43 13.88 -12.26
C VAL A 228 6.68 12.72 -12.92
N ASP A 229 6.74 12.69 -14.25
CA ASP A 229 6.49 11.50 -15.08
C ASP A 229 7.55 10.44 -14.74
N VAL A 230 7.43 9.85 -13.55
CA VAL A 230 8.03 8.55 -13.30
C VAL A 230 7.10 7.59 -14.00
N ASP A 231 7.46 7.24 -15.23
CA ASP A 231 6.91 6.12 -15.97
C ASP A 231 6.64 4.96 -14.99
N ASP A 232 5.38 4.82 -14.58
CA ASP A 232 4.90 3.79 -13.67
C ASP A 232 4.74 2.45 -14.42
N ASN A 233 5.65 2.20 -15.38
CA ASN A 233 5.72 1.01 -16.22
C ASN A 233 7.06 0.27 -16.09
N ASP A 234 7.73 0.41 -14.94
CA ASP A 234 8.77 -0.53 -14.49
C ASP A 234 8.12 -1.68 -13.69
N ASP A 235 7.05 -2.27 -14.21
CA ASP A 235 6.86 -3.72 -14.13
C ASP A 235 7.89 -4.34 -15.10
N ASP A 236 9.19 -4.07 -14.87
CA ASP A 236 10.29 -4.89 -15.39
C ASP A 236 10.13 -6.24 -14.69
N ASP A 237 9.30 -7.08 -15.30
CA ASP A 237 9.44 -8.53 -15.31
C ASP A 237 10.89 -8.84 -15.71
N VAL A 238 11.78 -8.83 -14.71
CA VAL A 238 13.05 -9.56 -14.80
C VAL A 238 12.66 -11.03 -14.76
N ASP A 239 12.33 -11.57 -15.94
CA ASP A 239 12.38 -13.00 -16.23
C ASP A 239 13.84 -13.45 -16.06
N GLU A 240 14.25 -13.62 -14.80
CA GLU A 240 15.45 -14.35 -14.44
C GLU A 240 15.13 -15.84 -14.63
N TYR A 241 15.28 -16.34 -15.87
CA TYR A 241 15.81 -17.66 -16.23
C TYR A 241 16.00 -17.71 -17.75
N ASP A 242 17.13 -17.17 -18.19
CA ASP A 242 17.73 -17.45 -19.50
C ASP A 242 18.51 -18.77 -19.34
N ASP A 243 17.83 -19.89 -19.55
CA ASP A 243 18.48 -21.20 -19.77
C ASP A 243 18.80 -21.31 -21.28
N ASP A 244 20.10 -21.27 -21.57
CA ASP A 244 20.78 -21.87 -22.73
C ASP A 244 20.17 -21.68 -24.14
N ASP A 245 20.62 -20.66 -24.89
CA ASP A 245 21.10 -20.92 -26.25
C ASP A 245 22.18 -19.91 -26.74
N ASN A 246 23.39 -20.43 -26.87
CA ASN A 246 24.62 -19.72 -27.17
C ASN A 246 24.81 -19.46 -28.68
N THR A 247 23.88 -18.80 -29.39
CA THR A 247 24.12 -18.43 -30.80
C THR A 247 23.32 -17.21 -31.34
N THR A 248 23.57 -15.98 -30.89
CA THR A 248 23.34 -14.79 -31.76
C THR A 248 24.23 -13.60 -31.40
N PRO A 249 25.14 -13.13 -32.29
CA PRO A 249 25.90 -11.91 -32.04
C PRO A 249 25.17 -10.67 -32.58
N SER A 250 25.18 -9.62 -31.75
CA SER A 250 25.10 -8.19 -32.11
C SER A 250 23.74 -7.55 -32.37
N SER A 251 23.27 -6.78 -31.39
CA SER A 251 22.68 -5.45 -31.63
C SER A 251 23.10 -4.47 -30.52
N PRO A 252 23.75 -3.35 -30.85
CA PRO A 252 24.16 -2.36 -29.86
C PRO A 252 23.08 -1.30 -29.71
N ARG A 253 22.34 -1.28 -28.59
CA ARG A 253 21.51 -0.12 -28.18
C ARG A 253 20.93 -0.27 -26.77
N SER A 254 21.62 0.29 -25.78
CA SER A 254 21.02 0.99 -24.61
C SER A 254 22.08 1.61 -23.68
N ILE A 255 23.01 2.37 -24.26
CA ILE A 255 23.82 3.33 -23.48
C ILE A 255 22.93 4.56 -23.28
N GLY A 256 22.32 4.74 -22.09
CA GLY A 256 21.51 5.94 -21.87
C GLY A 256 20.87 6.22 -20.49
N ARG A 257 20.88 5.30 -19.50
CA ARG A 257 20.17 5.56 -18.22
C ARG A 257 21.04 6.07 -17.05
N LYS A 258 22.33 6.36 -17.27
CA LYS A 258 23.25 6.88 -16.22
C LYS A 258 23.27 8.40 -16.06
N GLY A 259 22.57 9.16 -16.91
CA GLY A 259 22.57 10.64 -16.88
C GLY A 259 21.52 11.26 -15.95
N VAL A 260 20.33 10.68 -15.87
CA VAL A 260 19.16 11.30 -15.21
C VAL A 260 19.35 11.41 -13.68
N ILE A 261 20.02 10.42 -13.07
CA ILE A 261 20.28 10.42 -11.62
C ILE A 261 21.34 11.47 -11.24
N ALA A 262 22.36 11.66 -12.08
CA ALA A 262 23.40 12.66 -11.83
C ALA A 262 22.85 14.08 -11.96
N GLU A 263 21.92 14.31 -12.89
CA GLU A 263 21.27 15.61 -13.09
C GLU A 263 20.32 15.96 -11.93
N GLN A 264 19.55 14.99 -11.43
CA GLN A 264 18.74 15.18 -10.23
C GLN A 264 19.59 15.48 -8.98
N ALA A 265 20.73 14.80 -8.81
CA ALA A 265 21.63 15.05 -7.70
C ALA A 265 22.22 16.48 -7.74
N GLN A 266 22.55 16.99 -8.93
CA GLN A 266 23.02 18.38 -9.09
C GLN A 266 21.91 19.40 -8.77
N LYS A 267 20.68 19.12 -9.19
CA LYS A 267 19.53 19.99 -8.90
C LYS A 267 19.24 20.05 -7.40
N ILE A 268 19.24 18.91 -6.70
CA ILE A 268 19.09 18.84 -5.24
C ILE A 268 20.22 19.60 -4.53
N LYS A 269 21.46 19.43 -4.98
CA LYS A 269 22.62 20.15 -4.42
C LYS A 269 22.46 21.66 -4.57
N HIS A 270 21.97 22.13 -5.70
CA HIS A 270 21.73 23.56 -5.94
C HIS A 270 20.63 24.13 -5.03
N PHE A 271 19.53 23.40 -4.82
CA PHE A 271 18.46 23.84 -3.90
C PHE A 271 18.93 23.88 -2.45
N ALA A 272 19.62 22.83 -1.98
CA ALA A 272 20.19 22.79 -0.64
C ALA A 272 21.17 23.95 -0.40
N GLN A 273 22.01 24.26 -1.40
CA GLN A 273 22.95 25.38 -1.31
C GLN A 273 22.24 26.73 -1.23
N ARG A 274 21.19 26.95 -2.03
CA ARG A 274 20.41 28.19 -2.04
C ARG A 274 19.64 28.40 -0.74
N GLU A 275 19.15 27.32 -0.13
CA GLU A 275 18.47 27.37 1.15
C GLU A 275 19.41 27.74 2.30
N ILE A 276 20.63 27.17 2.32
CA ILE A 276 21.68 27.54 3.29
C ILE A 276 22.05 29.02 3.14
N GLU A 277 22.18 29.53 1.92
CA GLU A 277 22.49 30.93 1.66
C GLU A 277 21.37 31.87 2.16
N MET A 278 20.12 31.53 1.89
CA MET A 278 18.95 32.27 2.38
C MET A 278 18.88 32.30 3.90
N GLN A 279 19.12 31.16 4.56
CA GLN A 279 19.17 31.09 6.02
C GLN A 279 20.33 31.93 6.59
N ARG A 280 21.49 31.93 5.93
CA ARG A 280 22.65 32.72 6.34
C ARG A 280 22.38 34.23 6.22
N LEU A 281 21.81 34.67 5.11
CA LEU A 281 21.40 36.07 4.91
C LEU A 281 20.33 36.51 5.91
N LYS A 282 19.37 35.64 6.25
CA LYS A 282 18.35 35.93 7.26
C LYS A 282 18.98 36.10 8.65
N LYS A 283 19.84 35.16 9.05
CA LYS A 283 20.58 35.23 10.32
C LYS A 283 21.47 36.47 10.40
N GLU A 284 22.11 36.85 9.30
CA GLU A 284 22.93 38.06 9.24
C GLU A 284 22.10 39.35 9.38
N ARG A 285 20.92 39.41 8.73
CA ARG A 285 19.98 40.53 8.90
C ARG A 285 19.50 40.65 10.34
N GLU A 286 19.14 39.53 10.97
CA GLU A 286 18.74 39.49 12.38
C GLU A 286 19.88 39.87 13.31
N SER A 287 21.10 39.38 13.06
CA SER A 287 22.29 39.74 13.83
C SER A 287 22.63 41.22 13.71
N ARG A 288 22.51 41.81 12.52
CA ARG A 288 22.69 43.26 12.34
C ARG A 288 21.64 44.02 13.14
N LYS A 289 20.35 43.70 12.98
CA LYS A 289 19.27 44.32 13.77
C LYS A 289 19.54 44.24 15.27
N ALA A 290 19.93 43.06 15.77
CA ALA A 290 20.23 42.85 17.18
C ALA A 290 21.42 43.71 17.65
N ARG A 291 22.50 43.77 16.86
CA ARG A 291 23.68 44.60 17.17
C ARG A 291 23.31 46.07 17.31
N TYR A 292 22.54 46.60 16.36
CA TYR A 292 22.14 47.98 16.42
C TYR A 292 21.12 48.29 17.52
N VAL A 293 20.22 47.36 17.85
CA VAL A 293 19.31 47.51 19.00
C VAL A 293 20.12 47.58 20.30
N LYS A 294 21.19 46.79 20.42
CA LYS A 294 22.10 46.77 21.57
C LYS A 294 22.98 48.02 21.68
N GLU A 295 23.52 48.53 20.57
CA GLU A 295 24.42 49.69 20.56
C GLU A 295 23.69 51.05 20.61
N ALA A 296 22.55 51.19 19.93
CA ALA A 296 21.90 52.50 19.78
C ALA A 296 20.79 52.80 20.81
N GLY A 297 20.38 51.79 21.60
CA GLY A 297 19.15 51.83 22.38
C GLY A 297 17.93 51.83 21.45
N GLY A 298 16.99 50.89 21.65
CA GLY A 298 15.94 50.55 20.67
C GLY A 298 15.18 51.72 20.01
N LEU A 299 15.12 52.90 20.63
CA LEU A 299 14.51 54.13 20.07
C LEU A 299 15.16 54.63 18.76
N LYS A 300 16.50 54.62 18.65
CA LYS A 300 17.19 55.18 17.45
C LYS A 300 16.93 54.33 16.21
N TYR A 301 16.74 53.03 16.40
CA TYR A 301 16.47 52.08 15.32
C TYR A 301 15.07 52.25 14.73
N THR A 302 14.09 52.59 15.57
CA THR A 302 12.73 52.90 15.12
C THR A 302 12.69 54.21 14.33
N ALA A 303 13.43 55.24 14.76
CA ALA A 303 13.50 56.52 14.06
C ALA A 303 14.12 56.40 12.65
N ILE A 304 15.23 55.66 12.52
CA ILE A 304 15.87 55.43 11.21
C ILE A 304 14.98 54.56 10.30
N ALA A 305 14.29 53.56 10.85
CA ALA A 305 13.35 52.73 10.08
C ALA A 305 12.13 53.51 9.58
N MET A 306 11.68 54.53 10.33
CA MET A 306 10.62 55.44 9.89
C MET A 306 11.10 56.44 8.84
N ALA A 307 12.35 56.94 8.94
CA ALA A 307 12.91 57.89 7.98
C ALA A 307 13.20 57.29 6.59
N ASN A 308 13.46 55.98 6.47
CA ASN A 308 13.66 55.30 5.18
C ASN A 308 12.34 54.89 4.48
N ARG A 309 11.17 55.14 5.10
CA ARG A 309 9.85 54.86 4.51
C ARG A 309 9.17 56.10 3.91
N SER A 310 9.69 57.29 4.19
CA SER A 310 9.33 58.56 3.55
C SER A 310 10.24 58.83 2.36
#